data_AF-A0AAE8G1L4-F1
#
_entry.id   AF-A0AAE8G1L4-F1
#
_cell.length_a   1.000
_cell.length_b   1.000
_cell.length_c   1.000
_cell.angle_alpha   90.00
_cell.angle_beta   90.00
_cell.angle_gamma   90.00
#
_symmetry.space_group_name_H-M   'P 1'
#
loop_
_entity.id
_entity.type
_entity.pdbx_description
1 polymer ?
#
loop_
_entity_poly.entity_id
_entity_poly.type
_entity_poly.pdbx_seq_one_letter_code
_entity_poly.pdbx_strand_id
1 'polypeptide(L)'
;MKVENKILVEISVWFRRKGKNVSLNESISAQNISSLEILELLSALETKFNLTFDLSKLSQADYFSLNSLSEALLNHSSVTINLVWYKVDTDIDLYSFKKWIEVQFHRKVKFKIVGEMVLVGIPDNDNYTDVLGKIKKDVKSIEKYL
;
A
#
# COMPACT_ATOMS: atom_id res chain seq x y z
N MET A 1 -14.11 5.08 26.26
CA MET A 1 -14.62 4.86 24.89
C MET A 1 -13.49 4.21 24.11
N LYS A 2 -13.57 2.90 23.82
CA LYS A 2 -12.52 2.22 23.04
C LYS A 2 -12.63 2.73 21.60
N VAL A 3 -11.59 3.37 21.09
CA VAL A 3 -11.50 3.71 19.67
C VAL A 3 -11.51 2.37 18.94
N GLU A 4 -12.61 2.03 18.27
CA GLU A 4 -12.68 0.81 17.47
C GLU A 4 -11.57 0.86 16.43
N ASN A 5 -10.74 -0.19 16.42
CA ASN A 5 -9.69 -0.34 15.43
C ASN A 5 -10.35 -0.53 14.05
N LYS A 6 -10.53 0.58 13.32
CA LYS A 6 -11.16 0.59 11.99
C LYS A 6 -10.44 -0.32 11.00
N ILE A 7 -9.13 -0.53 11.17
CA ILE A 7 -8.35 -1.49 10.39
C ILE A 7 -8.83 -2.91 10.66
N LEU A 8 -8.98 -3.30 11.92
CA LEU A 8 -9.47 -4.63 12.30
C LEU A 8 -10.87 -4.95 11.75
N VAL A 9 -11.76 -3.95 11.79
CA VAL A 9 -13.09 -4.06 11.18
C VAL A 9 -12.98 -4.31 9.68
N GLU A 10 -12.13 -3.56 8.99
CA GLU A 10 -11.96 -3.73 7.54
C GLU A 10 -11.31 -5.07 7.18
N ILE A 11 -10.35 -5.56 7.96
CA ILE A 11 -9.77 -6.89 7.79
C ILE A 11 -10.89 -7.95 7.77
N SER A 12 -11.80 -7.88 8.75
CA SER A 12 -12.94 -8.78 8.85
C SER A 12 -13.86 -8.71 7.61
N VAL A 13 -14.13 -7.49 7.13
CA VAL A 13 -14.95 -7.25 5.94
C VAL A 13 -14.28 -7.77 4.67
N TRP A 14 -12.98 -7.56 4.52
CA TRP A 14 -12.21 -7.97 3.35
C TRP A 14 -12.22 -9.49 3.18
N PHE A 15 -11.94 -10.24 4.25
CA PHE A 15 -12.00 -11.71 4.21
C PHE A 15 -13.42 -12.22 3.92
N ARG A 16 -14.44 -11.60 4.51
CA ARG A 16 -15.84 -11.94 4.24
C ARG A 16 -16.20 -11.74 2.75
N ARG A 17 -15.73 -10.67 2.12
CA ARG A 17 -15.93 -10.42 0.67
C ARG A 17 -15.27 -11.48 -0.21
N LYS A 18 -14.15 -12.06 0.24
CA LYS A 18 -13.48 -13.19 -0.40
C LYS A 18 -14.12 -14.55 -0.06
N GLY A 19 -15.23 -14.57 0.69
CA GLY A 19 -15.92 -15.79 1.09
C GLY A 19 -15.18 -16.61 2.15
N LYS A 20 -14.20 -16.03 2.85
CA LYS A 20 -13.45 -16.70 3.92
C LYS A 20 -13.99 -16.29 5.29
N ASN A 21 -14.22 -17.27 6.14
CA ASN A 21 -14.52 -17.06 7.55
C ASN A 21 -13.21 -17.20 8.35
N VAL A 22 -12.72 -16.09 8.89
CA VAL A 22 -11.46 -16.03 9.64
C VAL A 22 -11.72 -15.60 11.07
N SER A 23 -10.96 -16.15 12.00
CA SER A 23 -10.95 -15.73 13.40
C SER A 23 -9.90 -14.63 13.59
N LEU A 24 -10.28 -13.55 14.26
CA LEU A 24 -9.40 -12.40 14.47
C LEU A 24 -8.32 -12.65 15.53
N ASN A 25 -8.56 -13.60 16.43
CA ASN A 25 -7.70 -13.86 17.59
C ASN A 25 -6.90 -15.16 17.47
N GLU A 26 -7.25 -16.05 16.54
CA GLU A 26 -6.48 -17.25 16.27
C GLU A 26 -5.20 -16.94 15.48
N SER A 27 -4.25 -17.85 15.57
CA SER A 27 -3.00 -17.74 14.81
C SER A 27 -3.27 -17.65 13.31
N ILE A 28 -2.67 -16.69 12.61
CA ILE A 28 -2.76 -16.58 11.14
C ILE A 28 -2.26 -17.88 10.49
N SER A 29 -1.19 -18.47 11.02
CA SER A 29 -0.62 -19.74 10.50
C SER A 29 -1.50 -20.96 10.73
N ALA A 30 -2.42 -20.91 11.71
CA ALA A 30 -3.39 -21.98 11.95
C ALA A 30 -4.63 -21.85 11.06
N GLN A 31 -4.78 -20.70 10.38
CA GLN A 31 -5.86 -20.42 9.48
C GLN A 31 -5.39 -20.60 8.03
N ASN A 32 -6.32 -20.87 7.12
CA ASN A 32 -6.01 -20.96 5.68
C ASN A 32 -5.82 -19.57 5.06
N ILE A 33 -4.84 -18.81 5.56
CA ILE A 33 -4.48 -17.47 5.10
C ILE A 33 -3.06 -17.52 4.54
N SER A 34 -2.93 -17.33 3.23
CA SER A 34 -1.62 -17.32 2.57
C SER A 34 -0.91 -15.98 2.73
N SER A 35 0.42 -15.97 2.61
CA SER A 35 1.22 -14.73 2.61
C SER A 35 0.81 -13.77 1.49
N LEU A 36 0.36 -14.30 0.34
CA LEU A 36 -0.15 -13.48 -0.76
C LEU A 36 -1.43 -12.72 -0.35
N GLU A 37 -2.35 -13.39 0.35
CA GLU A 37 -3.57 -12.76 0.83
C GLU A 37 -3.29 -11.67 1.88
N ILE A 38 -2.28 -11.86 2.73
CA ILE A 38 -1.83 -10.81 3.65
C ILE A 38 -1.32 -9.60 2.87
N LEU A 39 -0.51 -9.80 1.81
CA LEU A 39 -0.02 -8.70 0.97
C LEU A 39 -1.16 -7.97 0.24
N GLU A 40 -2.14 -8.70 -0.29
CA GLU A 40 -3.34 -8.13 -0.91
C GLU A 40 -4.16 -7.31 0.09
N LEU A 41 -4.36 -7.86 1.30
CA LEU A 41 -5.06 -7.20 2.39
C LEU A 41 -4.36 -5.89 2.77
N LEU A 42 -3.04 -5.91 2.96
CA LEU A 42 -2.25 -4.71 3.28
C LEU A 42 -2.44 -3.63 2.21
N SER A 43 -2.34 -4.00 0.92
CA SER A 43 -2.54 -3.05 -0.18
C SER A 43 -3.96 -2.47 -0.21
N ALA A 44 -4.98 -3.29 0.08
CA ALA A 44 -6.37 -2.85 0.16
C ALA A 44 -6.60 -1.88 1.33
N LEU A 45 -6.01 -2.16 2.49
CA LEU A 45 -6.09 -1.32 3.69
C LEU A 45 -5.38 0.02 3.49
N GLU A 46 -4.16 0.02 2.94
CA GLU A 46 -3.41 1.24 2.58
C GLU A 46 -4.25 2.14 1.66
N THR A 47 -4.87 1.54 0.64
CA THR A 47 -5.73 2.27 -0.31
C THR A 47 -6.97 2.83 0.38
N LYS A 48 -7.66 2.02 1.19
CA LYS A 48 -8.93 2.41 1.82
C LYS A 48 -8.75 3.55 2.83
N PHE A 49 -7.71 3.44 3.66
CA PHE A 49 -7.48 4.39 4.74
C PHE A 49 -6.55 5.53 4.33
N ASN A 50 -6.05 5.52 3.09
CA ASN A 50 -5.01 6.44 2.64
C ASN A 50 -3.84 6.44 3.63
N LEU A 51 -3.33 5.24 3.92
CA LEU A 51 -2.20 4.99 4.82
C LEU A 51 -1.07 4.29 4.07
N THR A 52 0.15 4.46 4.56
CA THR A 52 1.29 3.61 4.20
C THR A 52 1.76 2.89 5.46
N PHE A 53 1.91 1.57 5.38
CA PHE A 53 2.41 0.76 6.50
C PHE A 53 3.92 0.57 6.41
N ASP A 54 4.62 0.87 7.50
CA ASP A 54 6.05 0.60 7.62
C ASP A 54 6.28 -0.86 8.05
N LEU A 55 6.23 -1.77 7.08
CA LEU A 55 6.39 -3.21 7.34
C LEU A 55 7.77 -3.57 7.92
N SER A 56 8.77 -2.69 7.80
CA SER A 56 10.11 -2.92 8.37
C SER A 56 10.13 -2.84 9.90
N LYS A 57 9.11 -2.23 10.50
CA LYS A 57 8.93 -2.13 11.95
C LYS A 57 8.11 -3.27 12.53
N LEU A 58 7.54 -4.13 11.69
CA LEU A 58 6.77 -5.28 12.13
C LEU A 58 7.70 -6.44 12.49
N SER A 59 7.46 -7.01 13.66
CA SER A 59 8.11 -8.22 14.17
C SER A 59 7.29 -9.46 13.84
N GLN A 60 7.88 -10.65 14.03
CA GLN A 60 7.16 -11.92 13.86
C GLN A 60 5.94 -12.03 14.78
N ALA A 61 5.99 -11.44 15.97
CA ALA A 61 4.87 -11.45 16.92
C ALA A 61 3.65 -10.68 16.40
N ASP A 62 3.87 -9.64 15.59
CA ASP A 62 2.79 -8.85 15.00
C ASP A 62 1.99 -9.65 13.96
N TYR A 63 2.60 -10.66 13.35
CA TYR A 63 1.94 -11.58 12.42
C TYR A 63 1.28 -12.78 13.12
N PHE A 64 1.21 -12.81 14.45
CA PHE A 64 0.61 -13.93 15.17
C PHE A 64 -0.89 -14.03 14.89
N SER A 65 -1.67 -12.97 15.11
CA SER A 65 -3.12 -12.93 14.89
C SER A 65 -3.52 -11.72 14.06
N LEU A 66 -4.71 -11.74 13.44
CA LEU A 66 -5.21 -10.57 12.71
C LEU A 66 -5.44 -9.37 13.62
N ASN A 67 -5.77 -9.59 14.90
CA ASN A 67 -5.85 -8.53 15.90
C ASN A 67 -4.48 -7.89 16.15
N SER A 68 -3.46 -8.69 16.45
CA SER A 68 -2.08 -8.24 16.65
C SER A 68 -1.56 -7.47 15.43
N LEU A 69 -1.81 -8.02 14.23
CA LEU A 69 -1.42 -7.37 12.98
C LEU A 69 -2.13 -6.02 12.84
N SER A 70 -3.43 -5.95 13.11
CA SER A 70 -4.18 -4.69 12.99
C SER A 70 -3.70 -3.60 13.95
N GLU A 71 -3.28 -3.97 15.16
CA GLU A 71 -2.74 -3.04 16.16
C GLU A 71 -1.37 -2.54 15.73
N ALA A 72 -0.50 -3.45 15.28
CA ALA A 72 0.84 -3.10 14.79
C ALA A 72 0.77 -2.22 13.53
N LEU A 73 -0.12 -2.54 12.59
CA LEU A 73 -0.36 -1.71 11.40
C LEU A 73 -0.85 -0.32 11.76
N LEU A 74 -1.73 -0.18 12.75
CA LEU A 74 -2.18 1.13 13.22
C LEU A 74 -1.01 1.94 13.79
N ASN A 75 -0.21 1.31 14.67
CA ASN A 75 0.94 1.93 15.36
C ASN A 75 2.10 2.30 14.41
N HIS A 76 2.22 1.57 13.31
CA HIS A 76 3.27 1.77 12.30
C HIS A 76 2.71 2.22 10.95
N SER A 77 1.53 2.82 10.97
CA SER A 77 0.97 3.52 9.83
C SER A 77 1.38 4.98 9.85
N SER A 78 1.55 5.53 8.65
CA SER A 78 1.58 6.97 8.44
C SER A 78 0.46 7.32 7.49
N VAL A 79 -0.22 8.45 7.75
CA VAL A 79 -1.14 9.01 6.76
C VAL A 79 -0.37 9.16 5.46
N THR A 80 -0.90 8.58 4.39
CA THR A 80 -0.37 8.80 3.06
C THR A 80 -0.52 10.29 2.80
N ILE A 81 0.63 10.96 2.89
CA ILE A 81 0.89 12.33 2.46
C ILE A 81 0.10 12.58 1.17
N ASN A 82 -0.58 13.72 1.06
CA ASN A 82 -1.30 14.14 -0.15
C ASN A 82 -0.53 13.69 -1.39
N LEU A 83 -1.07 12.70 -2.11
CA LEU A 83 -0.44 12.21 -3.32
C LEU A 83 -0.85 13.14 -4.45
N VAL A 84 0.13 13.76 -5.07
CA VAL A 84 -0.09 14.39 -6.38
C VAL A 84 0.04 13.29 -7.42
N TRP A 85 -1.06 13.02 -8.11
CA TRP A 85 -1.08 12.04 -9.18
C TRP A 85 -0.53 12.65 -10.47
N TYR A 86 0.22 11.83 -11.19
CA TYR A 86 0.78 12.16 -12.48
C TYR A 86 0.47 11.06 -13.48
N LYS A 87 0.04 11.43 -14.68
CA LYS A 87 0.03 10.56 -15.85
C LYS A 87 1.45 10.47 -16.40
N VAL A 88 1.91 9.25 -16.61
CA VAL A 88 3.25 8.95 -17.11
C VAL A 88 3.16 8.23 -18.44
N ASP A 89 3.93 8.68 -19.41
CA ASP A 89 4.21 7.96 -20.65
C ASP A 89 5.64 7.43 -20.60
N THR A 90 5.84 6.14 -20.86
CA THR A 90 7.14 5.48 -20.77
C THR A 90 7.28 4.38 -21.81
N ASP A 91 8.48 4.27 -22.38
CA ASP A 91 8.88 3.15 -23.25
C ASP A 91 9.34 1.92 -22.47
N ILE A 92 9.49 2.06 -21.15
CA ILE A 92 9.85 0.97 -20.27
C ILE A 92 8.63 0.05 -20.13
N ASP A 93 8.84 -1.26 -20.29
CA ASP A 93 7.83 -2.26 -19.97
C ASP A 93 7.18 -2.00 -18.59
N LEU A 94 5.85 -2.08 -18.53
CA LEU A 94 5.09 -1.65 -17.34
C LEU A 94 5.48 -2.39 -16.07
N TYR A 95 5.78 -3.69 -16.17
CA TYR A 95 6.22 -4.48 -15.03
C TYR A 95 7.59 -4.01 -14.55
N SER A 96 8.51 -3.78 -15.48
CA SER A 96 9.84 -3.25 -15.20
C SER A 96 9.79 -1.85 -14.59
N PHE A 97 8.95 -0.97 -15.13
CA PHE A 97 8.75 0.38 -14.64
C PHE A 97 8.15 0.39 -13.22
N LYS A 98 7.12 -0.43 -12.96
CA LYS A 98 6.55 -0.60 -11.61
C LYS A 98 7.62 -1.04 -10.61
N LYS A 99 8.41 -2.06 -10.95
CA LYS A 99 9.48 -2.56 -10.08
C LYS A 99 10.55 -1.49 -9.82
N TRP A 100 10.91 -0.72 -10.85
CA TRP A 100 11.83 0.41 -10.72
C TRP A 100 11.29 1.47 -9.74
N ILE A 101 10.03 1.89 -9.88
CA ILE A 101 9.37 2.82 -8.96
C ILE A 101 9.43 2.30 -7.52
N GLU A 102 9.04 1.03 -7.31
CA GLU A 102 9.01 0.44 -5.97
C GLU A 102 10.39 0.43 -5.31
N VAL A 103 11.45 0.09 -6.06
CA VAL A 103 12.83 0.02 -5.58
C VAL A 103 13.42 1.41 -5.36
N GLN A 104 13.34 2.29 -6.36
CA GLN A 104 13.96 3.62 -6.29
C GLN A 104 13.39 4.48 -5.17
N PHE A 105 12.10 4.35 -4.93
CA PHE A 105 11.39 5.20 -3.97
C PHE A 105 10.97 4.47 -2.71
N HIS A 106 11.47 3.25 -2.47
CA HIS A 106 11.15 2.44 -1.29
C HIS A 106 9.64 2.39 -1.01
N ARG A 107 8.84 2.16 -2.07
CA ARG A 107 7.36 2.13 -2.05
C ARG A 107 6.65 3.41 -1.58
N LYS A 108 7.36 4.53 -1.44
CA LYS A 108 6.76 5.83 -1.10
C LYS A 108 5.97 6.43 -2.25
N VAL A 109 6.36 6.11 -3.49
CA VAL A 109 5.65 6.48 -4.70
C VAL A 109 4.68 5.36 -5.07
N LYS A 110 3.41 5.71 -5.29
CA LYS A 110 2.37 4.74 -5.66
C LYS A 110 2.29 4.61 -7.18
N PHE A 111 1.91 3.43 -7.64
CA PHE A 111 1.73 3.11 -9.06
C PHE A 111 0.36 2.48 -9.27
N LYS A 112 -0.41 2.95 -10.25
CA LYS A 112 -1.67 2.31 -10.65
C LYS A 112 -1.92 2.48 -12.15
N ILE A 113 -2.75 1.61 -12.70
CA ILE A 113 -3.21 1.68 -14.08
C ILE A 113 -4.71 1.99 -14.06
N VAL A 114 -5.14 3.00 -14.81
CA VAL A 114 -6.54 3.41 -14.94
C VAL A 114 -6.87 3.51 -16.43
N GLY A 115 -7.65 2.55 -16.95
CA GLY A 115 -7.84 2.39 -18.39
C GLY A 115 -6.50 2.13 -19.07
N GLU A 116 -6.18 2.95 -20.07
CA GLU A 116 -4.89 2.90 -20.78
C GLU A 116 -3.82 3.84 -20.16
N MET A 117 -4.11 4.46 -19.01
CA MET A 117 -3.21 5.43 -18.39
C MET A 117 -2.39 4.80 -17.28
N VAL A 118 -1.09 5.07 -17.30
CA VAL A 118 -0.18 4.78 -16.20
C VAL A 118 -0.14 5.99 -15.27
N LEU A 119 -0.47 5.77 -14.00
CA LEU A 119 -0.50 6.82 -12.99
C LEU A 119 0.53 6.55 -11.91
N VAL A 120 1.29 7.60 -11.58
CA VAL A 120 2.28 7.61 -10.51
C VAL A 120 1.87 8.64 -9.47
N GLY A 121 1.70 8.21 -8.22
CA GLY A 121 1.31 9.05 -7.09
C GLY A 121 2.55 9.44 -6.31
N ILE A 122 2.90 10.73 -6.33
CA ILE A 122 4.07 11.28 -5.63
C ILE A 122 3.61 11.97 -4.35
N PRO A 123 4.18 11.62 -3.18
CA PRO A 123 3.92 12.33 -1.92
C PRO A 123 4.29 13.81 -1.99
N ASP A 124 3.34 14.70 -1.68
CA ASP A 124 3.55 16.13 -1.51
C ASP A 124 4.27 16.42 -0.18
N ASN A 125 5.59 16.18 -0.18
CA ASN A 125 6.49 16.42 0.95
C ASN A 125 7.80 17.06 0.50
N ASP A 126 8.74 17.25 1.42
CA ASP A 126 10.03 17.91 1.15
C ASP A 126 10.85 17.24 0.03
N ASN A 127 10.64 15.95 -0.25
CA ASN A 127 11.33 15.21 -1.31
C ASN A 127 10.59 15.24 -2.66
N TYR A 128 9.45 15.92 -2.75
CA TYR A 128 8.56 15.92 -3.91
C TYR A 128 9.28 16.31 -5.21
N THR A 129 10.03 17.41 -5.18
CA THR A 129 10.74 17.95 -6.36
C THR A 129 11.81 16.99 -6.86
N ASP A 130 12.53 16.34 -5.94
CA ASP A 130 13.58 15.37 -6.27
C ASP A 130 13.00 14.09 -6.86
N VAL A 131 11.91 13.59 -6.28
CA VAL A 131 11.20 12.41 -6.79
C VAL A 131 10.65 12.68 -8.18
N LEU A 132 9.94 13.80 -8.37
CA LEU A 132 9.41 14.21 -9.67
C LEU A 132 10.53 14.40 -10.70
N GLY A 133 11.65 15.01 -10.29
CA GLY A 133 12.82 15.23 -11.13
C GLY A 133 13.50 13.93 -11.57
N LYS A 134 13.55 12.91 -10.70
CA LYS A 134 14.06 11.58 -11.07
C LYS A 134 13.15 10.90 -12.08
N ILE A 135 11.84 10.83 -11.80
CA ILE A 135 10.89 10.18 -12.73
C ILE A 135 10.92 10.85 -14.10
N LYS A 136 10.97 12.19 -14.15
CA LYS A 136 11.09 12.97 -15.40
C LYS A 136 12.28 12.58 -16.29
N LYS A 137 13.37 12.06 -15.73
CA LYS A 137 14.56 11.66 -16.48
C LYS A 137 14.43 10.30 -17.16
N ASP A 138 13.58 9.44 -16.61
CA ASP A 138 13.45 8.02 -17.02
C ASP A 138 12.16 7.74 -17.81
N VAL A 139 11.32 8.75 -18.03
CA VAL A 139 10.03 8.63 -18.72
C VAL A 139 9.95 9.62 -19.89
N LYS A 140 9.12 9.34 -20.89
CA LYS A 140 8.92 10.21 -22.06
C LYS A 140 8.22 11.50 -21.69
N SER A 141 7.12 11.39 -20.94
CA SER A 141 6.35 12.54 -20.47
C SER A 141 5.72 12.25 -19.13
N ILE A 142 5.48 13.32 -18.38
CA ILE A 142 4.81 13.27 -17.10
C ILE A 142 3.98 14.53 -16.89
N GLU A 143 2.69 14.35 -16.68
CA GLU A 143 1.70 15.44 -16.61
C GLU A 143 0.85 15.27 -15.36
N LYS A 144 0.53 16.37 -14.68
CA LYS A 144 -0.27 16.32 -13.45
C LYS A 144 -1.67 15.81 -13.78
N TYR A 145 -2.11 14.76 -13.08
CA TYR A 145 -3.42 14.12 -13.24
C TYR A 145 -4.38 14.72 -12.19
N LEU A 146 -5.48 15.30 -12.68
CA LEU A 146 -6.51 15.98 -11.86
C LEU A 146 -7.34 14.99 -11.04
#